data_AF-A0AAW3FJY1-F1
#
_entry.id   AF-A0AAW3FJY1-F1
#
_cell.length_a   1.000
_cell.length_b   1.000
_cell.length_c   1.000
_cell.angle_alpha   90.00
_cell.angle_beta   90.00
_cell.angle_gamma   90.00
#
_symmetry.space_group_name_H-M   'P 1'
#
loop_
_entity.id
_entity.type
_entity.pdbx_description
1 polymer ?
#
loop_
_entity_poly.entity_id
_entity_poly.type
_entity_poly.pdbx_seq_one_letter_code
_entity_poly.pdbx_strand_id
1 'polypeptide(L)'
;MAVTLQQTLIDIDEEQLVFHLHNDQISYILGVETGNVLAHLYFGPRVRGYHGERQYPRIDRGFSGNLPNTTDRSYSKDDLPQEYGGNNTGDYRQPAAIIRAANGARTVDFRYQDCRMEAGKPELKG
;
A
#
# COMPACT_ATOMS: atom_id res chain seq x y z
N MET A 1 38.14 6.30 -13.73
CA MET A 1 37.64 6.17 -12.35
C MET A 1 36.23 5.64 -12.44
N ALA A 2 36.01 4.38 -12.08
CA ALA A 2 34.67 3.79 -12.10
C ALA A 2 33.91 4.31 -10.88
N VAL A 3 32.86 5.09 -11.11
CA VAL A 3 31.90 5.45 -10.07
C VAL A 3 31.08 4.18 -9.83
N THR A 4 31.43 3.43 -8.78
CA THR A 4 30.57 2.35 -8.29
C THR A 4 29.33 3.00 -7.72
N LEU A 5 28.26 3.07 -8.51
CA LEU A 5 26.93 3.41 -8.00
C LEU A 5 26.60 2.37 -6.93
N GLN A 6 26.43 2.80 -5.68
CA GLN A 6 25.79 1.97 -4.67
C GLN A 6 24.40 1.65 -5.22
N GLN A 7 24.15 0.39 -5.55
CA GLN A 7 22.86 -0.04 -6.05
C GLN A 7 21.87 0.03 -4.88
N THR A 8 21.07 1.08 -4.83
CA THR A 8 19.97 1.20 -3.88
C THR A 8 18.95 0.12 -4.19
N LEU A 9 18.48 -0.61 -3.17
CA LEU A 9 17.51 -1.70 -3.33
C LEU A 9 16.07 -1.19 -3.15
N ILE A 10 15.90 0.08 -2.85
CA ILE A 10 14.61 0.73 -2.57
C ILE A 10 14.65 2.10 -3.24
N ASP A 11 13.73 2.31 -4.17
CA ASP A 11 13.46 3.61 -4.77
C ASP A 11 12.10 4.12 -4.28
N ILE A 12 12.03 5.42 -4.00
CA ILE A 12 10.81 6.10 -3.56
C ILE A 12 10.54 7.25 -4.54
N ASP A 13 9.42 7.17 -5.24
CA ASP A 13 8.88 8.30 -5.99
C ASP A 13 8.02 9.12 -5.02
N GLU A 14 8.56 10.22 -4.50
CA GLU A 14 7.87 11.08 -3.53
C GLU A 14 6.71 11.86 -4.16
N GLU A 15 6.72 12.08 -5.47
CA GLU A 15 5.66 12.80 -6.18
C GLU A 15 4.44 11.89 -6.38
N GLN A 16 4.68 10.65 -6.83
CA GLN A 16 3.64 9.64 -7.05
C GLN A 16 3.30 8.85 -5.78
N LEU A 17 4.10 8.96 -4.72
CA LEU A 17 4.06 8.14 -3.51
C LEU A 17 4.06 6.63 -3.84
N VAL A 18 5.02 6.21 -4.67
CA VAL A 18 5.25 4.82 -5.04
C VAL A 18 6.58 4.35 -4.47
N PHE A 19 6.59 3.15 -3.89
CA PHE A 19 7.77 2.53 -3.32
C PHE A 19 8.11 1.27 -4.13
N HIS A 20 9.34 1.20 -4.61
CA HIS A 20 9.83 0.08 -5.41
C HIS A 20 11.03 -0.56 -4.72
N LEU A 21 10.80 -1.70 -4.07
CA LEU A 21 11.85 -2.54 -3.51
C LEU A 21 12.29 -3.54 -4.58
N HIS A 22 13.58 -3.62 -4.87
CA HIS A 22 14.07 -4.48 -5.93
C HIS A 22 15.49 -5.00 -5.74
N ASN A 23 15.77 -6.12 -6.39
CA ASN A 23 17.13 -6.60 -6.66
C ASN A 23 17.18 -7.13 -8.10
N ASP A 24 18.22 -7.86 -8.47
CA ASP A 24 18.37 -8.34 -9.85
C ASP A 24 17.34 -9.41 -10.26
N GLN A 25 16.54 -9.93 -9.31
CA GLN A 25 15.60 -11.02 -9.53
C GLN A 25 14.14 -10.61 -9.35
N ILE A 26 13.84 -9.78 -8.36
CA ILE A 26 12.47 -9.46 -7.96
C ILE A 26 12.22 -7.95 -7.83
N SER A 27 10.95 -7.59 -7.99
CA SER A 27 10.39 -6.29 -7.62
C SER A 27 9.20 -6.49 -6.69
N TYR A 28 9.10 -5.64 -5.68
CA TYR A 28 7.92 -5.43 -4.86
C TYR A 28 7.54 -3.96 -4.97
N ILE A 29 6.29 -3.68 -5.34
CA ILE A 29 5.81 -2.32 -5.59
C ILE A 29 4.51 -2.12 -4.84
N LEU A 30 4.48 -1.04 -4.07
CA LEU A 30 3.30 -0.55 -3.37
C LEU A 30 3.18 0.96 -3.58
N GLY A 31 1.98 1.49 -3.41
CA GLY A 31 1.72 2.92 -3.61
C GLY A 31 0.62 3.45 -2.70
N VAL A 32 0.60 4.76 -2.52
CA VAL A 32 -0.44 5.46 -1.76
C VAL A 32 -1.58 5.83 -2.70
N GLU A 33 -2.75 5.25 -2.47
CA GLU A 33 -3.96 5.45 -3.27
C GLU A 33 -4.94 6.42 -2.62
N THR A 34 -6.04 6.71 -3.33
CA THR A 34 -7.11 7.63 -2.89
C THR A 34 -7.43 7.46 -1.40
N GLY A 35 -7.42 8.59 -0.68
CA GLY A 35 -7.66 8.63 0.75
C GLY A 35 -6.51 8.07 1.58
N ASN A 36 -5.27 8.08 1.07
CA ASN A 36 -4.08 7.60 1.78
C ASN A 36 -4.15 6.11 2.15
N VAL A 37 -4.80 5.28 1.33
CA VAL A 37 -4.81 3.82 1.51
C VAL A 37 -3.54 3.25 0.89
N LEU A 38 -2.83 2.37 1.60
CA LEU A 38 -1.62 1.74 1.07
C LEU A 38 -2.01 0.53 0.21
N ALA A 39 -1.79 0.64 -1.09
CA ALA A 39 -2.17 -0.35 -2.09
C ALA A 39 -1.00 -1.23 -2.52
N HIS A 40 -1.28 -2.52 -2.68
CA HIS A 40 -0.35 -3.48 -3.27
C HIS A 40 -0.43 -3.41 -4.79
N LEU A 41 0.68 -3.14 -5.48
CA LEU A 41 0.69 -2.96 -6.93
C LEU A 41 1.31 -4.15 -7.65
N TYR A 42 2.40 -4.70 -7.11
CA TYR A 42 3.14 -5.78 -7.75
C TYR A 42 4.07 -6.53 -6.78
N PHE A 43 4.13 -7.84 -6.94
CA PHE A 43 5.25 -8.64 -6.46
C PHE A 43 5.56 -9.74 -7.49
N GLY A 44 6.83 -9.84 -7.91
CA GLY A 44 7.23 -10.80 -8.93
C GLY A 44 8.61 -10.53 -9.52
N PRO A 45 8.89 -11.04 -10.74
CA PRO A 45 10.13 -10.80 -11.46
C PRO A 45 10.54 -9.32 -11.54
N ARG A 46 11.85 -9.06 -11.58
CA ARG A 46 12.40 -7.70 -11.66
C ARG A 46 11.83 -6.93 -12.85
N VAL A 47 11.29 -5.76 -12.55
CA VAL A 47 10.94 -4.71 -13.52
C VAL A 47 11.89 -3.51 -13.38
N ARG A 48 12.15 -2.82 -14.49
CA ARG A 48 13.10 -1.69 -14.51
C ARG A 48 12.55 -0.40 -13.92
N GLY A 49 11.24 -0.26 -13.90
CA GLY A 49 10.54 0.91 -13.37
C GLY A 49 9.04 0.67 -13.39
N TYR A 50 8.31 1.63 -12.85
CA TYR A 50 6.85 1.64 -12.75
C TYR A 50 6.33 3.03 -13.09
N HIS A 51 5.30 3.10 -13.93
CA HIS A 51 4.70 4.35 -14.41
C HIS A 51 3.17 4.30 -14.31
N GLY A 52 2.63 3.64 -13.28
CA GLY A 52 1.19 3.60 -13.03
C GLY A 52 0.44 2.48 -13.77
N GLU A 53 1.12 1.53 -14.40
CA GLU A 53 0.51 0.48 -15.22
C GLU A 53 -0.36 -0.51 -14.41
N ARG A 54 -0.29 -0.45 -13.07
CA ARG A 54 -1.06 -1.29 -12.13
C ARG A 54 -2.06 -0.50 -11.30
N GLN A 55 -2.42 0.72 -11.71
CA GLN A 55 -3.54 1.43 -11.10
C GLN A 55 -4.79 0.55 -11.12
N TYR A 56 -5.45 0.42 -9.97
CA TYR A 56 -6.61 -0.43 -9.87
C TYR A 56 -7.79 0.16 -10.65
N PRO A 57 -8.51 -0.62 -11.48
CA PRO A 57 -9.61 -0.11 -12.28
C PRO A 57 -10.70 0.55 -11.42
N ARG A 58 -11.14 1.74 -11.83
CA ARG A 58 -12.22 2.48 -11.20
C ARG A 58 -13.57 2.00 -11.74
N ILE A 59 -14.27 1.19 -10.96
CA ILE A 59 -15.52 0.53 -11.36
C ILE A 59 -16.51 0.60 -10.19
N ASP A 60 -17.74 1.06 -10.45
CA ASP A 60 -18.82 0.96 -9.47
C ASP A 60 -19.24 -0.50 -9.33
N ARG A 61 -18.90 -1.10 -8.18
CA ARG A 61 -19.23 -2.48 -7.83
C ARG A 61 -20.35 -2.48 -6.81
N GLY A 62 -21.47 -3.11 -7.17
CA GLY A 62 -22.60 -3.26 -6.27
C GLY A 62 -22.18 -3.86 -4.93
N PHE A 63 -22.63 -3.24 -3.83
CA PHE A 63 -22.36 -3.61 -2.44
C PHE A 63 -20.93 -3.39 -1.91
N SER A 64 -19.97 -3.02 -2.75
CA SER A 64 -18.65 -2.58 -2.29
C SER A 64 -18.72 -1.11 -1.86
N GLY A 65 -18.58 -0.86 -0.56
CA GLY A 65 -18.75 0.48 0.03
C GLY A 65 -17.59 1.43 -0.29
N ASN A 66 -17.85 2.73 -0.26
CA ASN A 66 -16.86 3.75 -0.61
C ASN A 66 -16.20 4.35 0.64
N LEU A 67 -15.20 5.20 0.43
CA LEU A 67 -14.61 5.97 1.51
C LEU A 67 -15.64 6.91 2.18
N PRO A 68 -15.43 7.31 3.45
CA PRO A 68 -16.24 8.35 4.08
C PRO A 68 -16.17 9.66 3.29
N ASN A 69 -17.28 10.40 3.24
CA ASN A 69 -17.37 11.75 2.67
C ASN A 69 -16.99 11.86 1.18
N THR A 70 -17.11 10.78 0.39
CA THR A 70 -16.99 10.84 -1.08
C THR A 70 -18.31 10.46 -1.76
N THR A 71 -18.54 11.05 -2.94
CA THR A 71 -19.60 10.64 -3.87
C THR A 71 -19.10 9.69 -4.95
N ASP A 72 -17.79 9.49 -5.05
CA ASP A 72 -17.18 8.54 -5.98
C ASP A 72 -17.52 7.11 -5.53
N ARG A 73 -18.23 6.40 -6.41
CA ARG A 73 -18.64 5.00 -6.21
C ARG A 73 -17.71 3.99 -6.85
N SER A 74 -16.72 4.48 -7.60
CA SER A 74 -15.83 3.64 -8.40
C SER A 74 -14.61 3.15 -7.64
N TYR A 75 -14.49 3.49 -6.34
CA TYR A 75 -13.38 3.15 -5.48
C TYR A 75 -13.86 2.58 -4.14
N SER A 76 -13.44 1.36 -3.85
CA SER A 76 -13.75 0.67 -2.61
C SER A 76 -12.51 0.07 -1.96
N LYS A 77 -12.49 0.02 -0.63
CA LYS A 77 -11.48 -0.78 0.08
C LYS A 77 -11.76 -2.29 -0.04
N ASP A 78 -12.99 -2.67 -0.38
CA ASP A 78 -13.42 -4.07 -0.51
C ASP A 78 -12.76 -4.80 -1.68
N ASP A 79 -12.44 -4.08 -2.75
CA ASP A 79 -11.88 -4.66 -3.98
C ASP A 79 -10.43 -4.24 -4.25
N LEU A 80 -9.99 -3.09 -3.72
CA LEU A 80 -8.61 -2.64 -3.80
C LEU A 80 -7.65 -3.67 -3.15
N PRO A 81 -6.58 -4.07 -3.85
CA PRO A 81 -5.47 -4.80 -3.24
C PRO A 81 -4.75 -3.90 -2.24
N GLN A 82 -4.83 -4.23 -0.95
CA GLN A 82 -4.23 -3.45 0.14
C GLN A 82 -3.00 -4.15 0.70
N GLU A 83 -1.99 -3.36 1.10
CA GLU A 83 -0.83 -3.85 1.84
C GLU A 83 -1.21 -4.36 3.24
N TYR A 84 -2.19 -3.70 3.87
CA TYR A 84 -2.65 -4.08 5.22
C TYR A 84 -4.11 -3.72 5.46
N GLY A 85 -4.98 -4.74 5.39
CA GLY A 85 -6.43 -4.60 5.56
C GLY A 85 -6.84 -4.39 7.02
N GLY A 86 -7.65 -3.35 7.27
CA GLY A 86 -8.19 -3.02 8.59
C GLY A 86 -9.62 -3.55 8.80
N ASN A 87 -10.06 -3.64 10.05
CA ASN A 87 -11.40 -4.14 10.39
C ASN A 87 -12.48 -3.05 10.38
N ASN A 88 -13.69 -3.39 9.91
CA ASN A 88 -14.87 -2.51 9.88
C ASN A 88 -14.66 -1.17 9.14
N THR A 89 -13.99 -1.18 7.98
CA THR A 89 -13.74 0.02 7.16
C THR A 89 -14.45 0.03 5.80
N GLY A 90 -15.45 -0.83 5.61
CA GLY A 90 -16.06 -1.08 4.30
C GLY A 90 -15.28 -2.05 3.41
N ASP A 91 -14.26 -2.72 3.96
CA ASP A 91 -13.66 -3.93 3.40
C ASP A 91 -14.26 -5.13 4.14
N TYR A 92 -14.88 -6.05 3.41
CA TYR A 92 -15.59 -7.21 3.99
C TYR A 92 -14.76 -8.50 3.96
N ARG A 93 -13.52 -8.43 3.45
CA ARG A 93 -12.58 -9.55 3.47
C ARG A 93 -12.01 -9.76 4.87
N GLN A 94 -11.26 -10.85 5.06
CA GLN A 94 -10.59 -11.12 6.33
C GLN A 94 -9.56 -10.00 6.64
N PRO A 95 -9.69 -9.28 7.76
CA PRO A 95 -8.75 -8.19 8.08
C PRO A 95 -7.41 -8.74 8.57
N ALA A 96 -6.35 -7.96 8.37
CA ALA A 96 -5.02 -8.27 8.90
C ALA A 96 -4.89 -7.95 10.39
N ALA A 97 -5.64 -6.95 10.88
CA ALA A 97 -5.68 -6.59 12.30
C ALA A 97 -7.08 -6.22 12.79
N ILE A 98 -7.36 -6.59 14.04
CA ILE A 98 -8.56 -6.20 14.77
C ILE A 98 -8.11 -5.58 16.10
N ILE A 99 -8.40 -4.30 16.30
CA ILE A 99 -8.08 -3.57 17.53
C ILE A 99 -9.41 -3.17 18.17
N ARG A 100 -9.54 -3.37 19.48
CA ARG A 100 -10.69 -2.89 20.25
C ARG A 100 -10.32 -1.59 20.95
N ALA A 101 -11.00 -0.50 20.58
CA ALA A 101 -10.88 0.77 21.26
C ALA A 101 -11.54 0.74 22.66
N ALA A 102 -11.20 1.69 23.52
CA ALA A 102 -11.72 1.78 24.88
C ALA A 102 -13.26 1.87 24.94
N ASN A 103 -13.88 2.49 23.94
CA ASN A 103 -15.34 2.59 23.80
C ASN A 103 -16.00 1.30 23.24
N GLY A 104 -15.24 0.22 23.05
CA GLY A 104 -15.71 -1.05 22.53
C GLY A 104 -15.74 -1.17 21.02
N ALA A 105 -15.56 -0.07 20.27
CA ALA A 105 -15.50 -0.07 18.81
C ALA A 105 -14.32 -0.91 18.30
N ARG A 106 -14.45 -1.44 17.08
CA ARG A 106 -13.44 -2.29 16.44
C ARG A 106 -13.01 -1.81 15.05
N THR A 107 -13.28 -0.54 14.75
CA THR A 107 -12.88 0.07 13.49
C THR A 107 -11.39 0.35 13.52
N VAL A 108 -10.68 -0.15 12.52
CA VAL A 108 -9.23 0.06 12.34
C VAL A 108 -9.01 0.54 10.92
N ASP A 109 -8.81 1.84 10.75
CA ASP A 109 -8.66 2.45 9.44
C ASP A 109 -7.26 3.06 9.30
N PHE A 110 -6.31 2.24 8.85
CA PHE A 110 -4.94 2.67 8.62
C PHE A 110 -4.86 3.57 7.39
N ARG A 111 -4.10 4.65 7.53
CA ARG A 111 -3.84 5.64 6.48
C ARG A 111 -2.33 5.90 6.45
N TYR A 112 -1.79 6.04 5.25
CA TYR A 112 -0.40 6.45 5.07
C TYR A 112 -0.16 7.79 5.79
N GLN A 113 0.99 7.89 6.45
CA GLN A 113 1.44 9.11 7.14
C GLN A 113 2.83 9.51 6.67
N ASP A 114 3.79 8.59 6.72
CA ASP A 114 5.18 8.85 6.38
C ASP A 114 5.92 7.53 6.06
N CYS A 115 7.14 7.65 5.54
CA CYS A 115 8.05 6.55 5.29
C CYS A 115 9.48 6.90 5.70
N ARG A 116 10.30 5.89 6.00
CA ARG A 116 11.74 6.06 6.21
C ARG A 116 12.49 4.88 5.63
N MET A 117 13.53 5.17 4.85
CA MET A 117 14.46 4.17 4.36
C MET A 117 15.66 4.07 5.32
N GLU A 118 16.01 2.85 5.71
CA GLU A 118 17.15 2.56 6.59
C GLU A 118 18.03 1.48 5.96
N ALA A 119 19.34 1.56 6.22
CA ALA A 119 20.26 0.54 5.79
C ALA A 119 20.17 -0.70 6.69
N GLY A 120 20.32 -1.89 6.08
CA GLY A 120 20.27 -3.16 6.80
C GLY A 120 18.85 -3.53 7.24
N LYS A 121 18.74 -4.22 8.36
CA LYS A 121 17.48 -4.69 8.93
C LYS A 121 17.52 -4.47 10.44
N PRO A 122 16.60 -3.68 11.03
CA PRO A 122 16.58 -3.49 12.48
C PRO A 122 16.25 -4.80 13.21
N GLU A 123 16.84 -4.97 14.40
CA GLU A 123 16.52 -6.09 15.27
C GLU A 123 15.13 -5.94 15.89
N LEU A 124 14.42 -7.06 16.06
CA LEU A 124 13.15 -7.09 16.76
C LEU A 124 13.43 -7.29 18.25
N LYS A 125 12.99 -6.35 19.08
CA LYS A 125 13.13 -6.46 20.54
C LYS A 125 12.23 -7.60 21.06
N GLY A 126 12.84 -8.63 21.62
CA GLY A 126 12.20 -9.82 22.18
C GLY A 126 13.13 -11.02 22.09
#